data_AF-A0A352PTB5-F1
#
_entry.id   AF-A0A352PTB5-F1
#
_cell.length_a   1.000
_cell.length_b   1.000
_cell.length_c   1.000
_cell.angle_alpha   90.00
_cell.angle_beta   90.00
_cell.angle_gamma   90.00
#
_symmetry.space_group_name_H-M   'P 1'
#
loop_
_entity.id
_entity.type
_entity.pdbx_description
1 polymer ?
#
loop_
_entity_poly.entity_id
_entity_poly.type
_entity_poly.pdbx_seq_one_letter_code
_entity_poly.pdbx_strand_id
1 'polypeptide(L)'
;MRTRFAFGIKALISCVVFNSMLLVAVYWVAQRLLRGFHQWFDPFVADKGADLPADMRLVIDNVVQWLAQLEHYLALAVFGAGALITLVLWLFILGHGRRLEKSCLKEVRETLPAETTASAQAVTPSEEPVRFVQKAPEAAVQMLAILQRQGRLIDFLQENLSLYEDAQIGAAVRSVHAGCKQAIEEHVRLTPVYEAEEGTQITVESGFDAAATRLIGAVSGQPPFTGVLRHRGWRVENVELPQLTPGQGKGWVLAPAEIEVG
;
A
#
# COMPACT_ATOMS: atom_id res chain seq x y z
N MET A 1 0.87 -12.07 -10.65
CA MET A 1 -0.50 -12.60 -10.88
C MET A 1 -1.13 -13.22 -9.62
N ARG A 2 -0.41 -14.07 -8.84
CA ARG A 2 -0.96 -14.74 -7.64
C ARG A 2 -1.46 -13.79 -6.54
N THR A 3 -0.78 -12.67 -6.29
CA THR A 3 -1.15 -11.69 -5.24
C THR A 3 -2.46 -10.96 -5.53
N ARG A 4 -2.70 -10.58 -6.80
CA ARG A 4 -3.95 -9.98 -7.27
C ARG A 4 -5.15 -10.92 -7.15
N PHE A 5 -4.91 -12.22 -7.40
CA PHE A 5 -5.94 -13.25 -7.26
C PHE A 5 -6.29 -13.47 -5.78
N ALA A 6 -5.30 -13.46 -4.89
CA ALA A 6 -5.51 -13.60 -3.45
C ALA A 6 -6.29 -12.42 -2.84
N PHE A 7 -6.04 -11.19 -3.28
CA PHE A 7 -6.80 -10.01 -2.84
C PHE A 7 -8.27 -10.07 -3.26
N GLY A 8 -8.54 -10.42 -4.53
CA GLY A 8 -9.91 -10.54 -5.04
C GLY A 8 -10.73 -11.62 -4.33
N ILE A 9 -10.08 -12.74 -3.96
CA ILE A 9 -10.71 -13.83 -3.19
C ILE A 9 -11.00 -13.38 -1.75
N LYS A 10 -10.05 -12.73 -1.05
CA LYS A 10 -10.27 -12.23 0.32
C LYS A 10 -11.41 -11.19 0.36
N ALA A 11 -11.47 -10.28 -0.61
CA ALA A 11 -12.54 -9.29 -0.71
C ALA A 11 -13.91 -9.93 -0.98
N LEU A 12 -13.97 -10.95 -1.84
CA LEU A 12 -15.18 -11.73 -2.09
C LEU A 12 -15.67 -12.41 -0.82
N ILE A 13 -14.78 -13.10 -0.10
CA ILE A 13 -15.11 -13.81 1.15
C ILE A 13 -15.64 -12.82 2.19
N SER A 14 -14.99 -11.67 2.38
CA SER A 14 -15.44 -10.65 3.34
C SER A 14 -16.83 -10.09 2.97
N CYS A 15 -17.09 -9.81 1.69
CA CYS A 15 -18.39 -9.32 1.23
C CYS A 15 -19.49 -10.37 1.43
N VAL A 16 -19.20 -11.62 1.08
CA VAL A 16 -20.15 -12.73 1.24
C VAL A 16 -20.47 -12.96 2.71
N VAL A 17 -19.47 -12.98 3.60
CA VAL A 17 -19.69 -13.20 5.04
C VAL A 17 -20.50 -12.06 5.66
N PHE A 18 -20.12 -10.81 5.42
CA PHE A 18 -20.82 -9.65 5.98
C PHE A 18 -22.25 -9.55 5.44
N ASN A 19 -22.43 -9.66 4.11
CA ASN A 19 -23.77 -9.56 3.53
C ASN A 19 -24.65 -10.76 3.88
N SER A 20 -24.11 -11.97 4.01
CA SER A 20 -24.88 -13.13 4.45
C SER A 20 -25.38 -12.95 5.88
N MET A 21 -24.55 -12.42 6.79
CA MET A 21 -24.98 -12.12 8.16
C MET A 21 -26.11 -11.08 8.19
N LEU A 22 -25.99 -10.03 7.38
CA LEU A 22 -27.02 -9.00 7.25
C LEU A 22 -28.33 -9.56 6.67
N LEU A 23 -28.26 -10.35 5.59
CA LEU A 23 -29.42 -10.96 4.95
C LEU A 23 -30.16 -11.93 5.88
N VAL A 24 -29.41 -12.74 6.64
CA VAL A 24 -30.00 -13.63 7.66
C VAL A 24 -30.69 -12.82 8.75
N ALA A 25 -30.10 -11.73 9.23
CA ALA A 25 -30.73 -10.86 10.22
C ALA A 25 -32.01 -10.21 9.69
N VAL A 26 -31.98 -9.65 8.48
CA VAL A 26 -33.14 -9.04 7.82
C VAL A 26 -34.26 -10.07 7.59
N TYR A 27 -33.91 -11.26 7.07
CA TYR A 27 -34.86 -12.34 6.88
C TYR A 27 -35.49 -12.78 8.21
N TRP A 28 -34.68 -12.91 9.27
CA TRP A 28 -35.15 -13.31 10.59
C TRP A 28 -36.11 -12.28 11.21
N VAL A 29 -35.82 -10.98 11.08
CA VAL A 29 -36.71 -9.90 11.53
C VAL A 29 -38.02 -9.90 10.73
N ALA A 30 -37.96 -10.00 9.40
CA ALA A 30 -39.16 -10.05 8.56
C ALA A 30 -40.04 -11.26 8.90
N GLN A 31 -39.43 -12.44 9.07
CA GLN A 31 -40.09 -13.66 9.54
C GLN A 31 -40.70 -13.51 10.94
N ARG A 32 -40.05 -12.77 11.85
CA ARG A 32 -40.57 -12.50 13.20
C ARG A 32 -41.82 -11.62 13.15
N LEU A 33 -41.81 -10.58 12.31
CA LEU A 33 -42.95 -9.69 12.11
C LEU A 33 -44.13 -10.42 11.47
N LEU A 34 -43.88 -11.20 10.41
CA LEU A 34 -44.91 -11.98 9.72
C LEU A 34 -45.57 -13.01 10.64
N ARG A 35 -44.78 -13.76 11.42
CA ARG A 35 -45.33 -14.71 12.41
C ARG A 35 -46.15 -14.03 13.49
N GLY A 36 -45.72 -12.86 13.97
CA GLY A 36 -46.53 -12.07 14.91
C GLY A 36 -47.86 -11.61 14.31
N PHE A 37 -47.84 -11.27 13.01
CA PHE A 37 -49.04 -10.89 12.28
C PHE A 37 -49.99 -12.08 12.07
N HIS A 38 -49.48 -13.26 11.72
CA HIS A 38 -50.28 -14.49 11.66
C HIS A 38 -50.97 -14.79 12.98
N GLN A 39 -50.23 -14.74 14.10
CA GLN A 39 -50.79 -14.96 15.44
C GLN A 39 -51.90 -13.97 15.82
N TRP A 40 -51.87 -12.76 15.26
CA TRP A 40 -52.92 -11.76 15.46
C TRP A 40 -54.20 -12.10 14.68
N PHE A 41 -54.07 -12.74 13.51
CA PHE A 41 -55.20 -13.14 12.66
C PHE A 41 -55.77 -14.52 12.98
N ASP A 42 -54.97 -15.45 13.51
CA ASP A 42 -55.40 -16.79 13.92
C ASP A 42 -56.73 -16.83 14.71
N PRO A 43 -56.99 -15.98 15.73
CA PRO A 43 -58.27 -16.00 16.45
C PRO A 43 -59.49 -15.60 15.62
N PHE A 44 -59.31 -14.83 14.54
CA PHE A 44 -60.39 -14.46 13.61
C PHE A 44 -60.73 -15.59 12.64
N VAL A 45 -59.77 -16.49 12.38
CA VAL A 45 -59.90 -17.62 11.45
C VAL A 45 -60.37 -18.89 12.16
N ALA A 46 -59.88 -19.17 13.37
CA ALA A 46 -59.99 -20.49 13.98
C ALA A 46 -61.31 -20.79 14.73
N ASP A 47 -62.03 -19.78 15.27
CA ASP A 47 -63.27 -20.08 16.04
C ASP A 47 -64.22 -18.88 16.34
N LYS A 48 -63.75 -17.63 16.29
CA LYS A 48 -64.61 -16.43 16.57
C LYS A 48 -65.22 -15.79 15.33
N GLY A 49 -65.04 -16.42 14.16
CA GLY A 49 -65.51 -15.97 12.87
C GLY A 49 -66.96 -16.35 12.52
N ALA A 50 -67.62 -17.15 13.36
CA ALA A 50 -68.92 -17.73 13.05
C ALA A 50 -70.01 -16.66 12.79
N ASP A 51 -69.95 -15.55 13.51
CA ASP A 51 -70.88 -14.41 13.41
C ASP A 51 -70.44 -13.34 12.39
N LEU A 52 -69.30 -13.51 11.70
CA LEU A 52 -68.85 -12.52 10.72
C LEU A 52 -69.68 -12.61 9.43
N PRO A 53 -70.04 -11.46 8.82
CA PRO A 53 -70.59 -11.40 7.47
C PRO A 53 -69.70 -12.12 6.44
N ALA A 54 -70.31 -12.75 5.43
CA ALA A 54 -69.60 -13.60 4.46
C ALA A 54 -68.56 -12.83 3.61
N ASP A 55 -68.86 -11.56 3.30
CA ASP A 55 -67.95 -10.60 2.67
C ASP A 55 -66.71 -10.34 3.53
N MET A 56 -66.87 -10.22 4.85
CA MET A 56 -65.76 -9.97 5.77
C MET A 56 -64.86 -11.21 5.91
N ARG A 57 -65.44 -12.42 5.91
CA ARG A 57 -64.66 -13.68 5.89
C ARG A 57 -63.81 -13.80 4.63
N LEU A 58 -64.38 -13.50 3.47
CA LEU A 58 -63.65 -13.52 2.19
C LEU A 58 -62.47 -12.54 2.19
N VAL A 59 -62.62 -11.35 2.79
CA VAL A 59 -61.51 -10.40 2.95
C VAL A 59 -60.41 -10.97 3.86
N ILE A 60 -60.77 -11.59 4.99
CA ILE A 60 -59.80 -12.20 5.92
C ILE A 60 -59.05 -13.34 5.24
N ASP A 61 -59.76 -14.23 4.55
CA ASP A 61 -59.16 -15.36 3.83
C ASP A 61 -58.18 -14.89 2.74
N ASN A 62 -58.57 -13.86 1.98
CA ASN A 62 -57.68 -13.23 0.98
C ASN A 62 -56.41 -12.65 1.63
N VAL A 63 -56.53 -11.99 2.79
CA VAL A 63 -55.39 -11.42 3.52
C VAL A 63 -54.47 -12.52 4.05
N VAL A 64 -55.01 -13.59 4.64
CA VAL A 64 -54.22 -14.73 5.14
C VAL A 64 -53.51 -15.46 4.00
N GLN A 65 -54.19 -15.66 2.87
CA GLN A 65 -53.60 -16.25 1.67
C GLN A 65 -52.48 -15.36 1.09
N TRP A 66 -52.66 -14.04 1.09
CA TRP A 66 -51.64 -13.10 0.66
C TRP A 66 -50.41 -13.11 1.58
N LEU A 67 -50.61 -13.19 2.90
CA LEU A 67 -49.51 -13.34 3.87
C LEU A 67 -48.71 -14.63 3.65
N ALA A 68 -49.40 -15.75 3.39
CA ALA A 68 -48.76 -17.03 3.08
C ALA A 68 -47.96 -16.97 1.77
N GLN A 69 -48.47 -16.29 0.75
CA GLN A 69 -47.70 -16.02 -0.49
C GLN A 69 -46.48 -15.16 -0.21
N LEU A 70 -46.63 -14.11 0.61
CA LEU A 70 -45.52 -13.21 0.96
C LEU A 70 -44.41 -13.99 1.68
N GLU A 71 -44.75 -14.87 2.62
CA GLU A 71 -43.78 -15.73 3.30
C GLU A 71 -43.02 -16.64 2.32
N HIS A 72 -43.73 -17.24 1.36
CA HIS A 72 -43.13 -18.11 0.34
C HIS A 72 -42.12 -17.36 -0.55
N TYR A 73 -42.44 -16.13 -0.96
CA TYR A 73 -41.56 -15.32 -1.81
C TYR A 73 -40.48 -14.56 -1.05
N LEU A 74 -40.63 -14.35 0.26
CA LEU A 74 -39.71 -13.56 1.08
C LEU A 74 -38.28 -14.12 1.03
N ALA A 75 -38.12 -15.43 1.16
CA ALA A 75 -36.80 -16.06 1.12
C ALA A 75 -36.12 -15.81 -0.25
N LEU A 76 -36.85 -16.05 -1.34
CA LEU A 76 -36.32 -15.85 -2.69
C LEU A 76 -35.97 -14.37 -2.95
N ALA A 77 -36.83 -13.44 -2.48
CA ALA A 77 -36.61 -12.01 -2.65
C ALA A 77 -35.38 -11.53 -1.86
N VAL A 78 -35.27 -11.88 -0.57
CA VAL A 78 -34.18 -11.43 0.29
C VAL A 78 -32.84 -12.03 -0.15
N PHE A 79 -32.76 -13.35 -0.32
CA PHE A 79 -31.50 -14.00 -0.70
C PHE A 79 -31.14 -13.75 -2.17
N GLY A 80 -32.12 -13.68 -3.08
CA GLY A 80 -31.90 -13.39 -4.49
C GLY A 80 -31.42 -11.96 -4.73
N ALA A 81 -32.12 -10.96 -4.18
CA ALA A 81 -31.70 -9.56 -4.28
C ALA A 81 -30.38 -9.34 -3.52
N GLY A 82 -30.22 -9.97 -2.36
CA GLY A 82 -29.00 -9.93 -1.58
C GLY A 82 -27.78 -10.46 -2.33
N ALA A 83 -27.90 -11.61 -3.01
CA ALA A 83 -26.83 -12.17 -3.82
C ALA A 83 -26.44 -11.25 -4.99
N LEU A 84 -27.42 -10.64 -5.65
CA LEU A 84 -27.18 -9.66 -6.71
C LEU A 84 -26.44 -8.43 -6.19
N ILE A 85 -26.84 -7.91 -5.02
CA ILE A 85 -26.17 -6.78 -4.36
C ILE A 85 -24.72 -7.15 -3.99
N THR A 86 -24.48 -8.34 -3.44
CA THR A 86 -23.11 -8.83 -3.16
C THR A 86 -22.26 -8.84 -4.43
N LEU A 87 -22.81 -9.36 -5.53
CA LEU A 87 -22.12 -9.46 -6.81
C LEU A 87 -21.75 -8.06 -7.33
N VAL A 88 -22.69 -7.12 -7.30
CA VAL A 88 -22.47 -5.72 -7.73
C VAL A 88 -21.42 -5.03 -6.86
N LEU A 89 -21.52 -5.17 -5.53
CA LEU A 89 -20.59 -4.58 -4.59
C LEU A 89 -19.17 -5.15 -4.77
N TRP A 90 -19.06 -6.46 -5.00
CA TRP A 90 -17.79 -7.12 -5.32
C TRP A 90 -17.18 -6.62 -6.64
N LEU A 91 -17.98 -6.53 -7.72
CA LEU A 91 -17.54 -5.98 -9.00
C LEU A 91 -17.09 -4.52 -8.89
N PHE A 92 -17.77 -3.73 -8.06
CA PHE A 92 -17.41 -2.34 -7.78
C PHE A 92 -16.07 -2.23 -7.07
N ILE A 93 -15.83 -3.03 -6.03
CA ILE A 93 -14.54 -3.09 -5.31
C ILE A 93 -13.40 -3.50 -6.25
N LEU A 94 -13.63 -4.51 -7.10
CA LEU A 94 -12.68 -4.92 -8.14
C LEU A 94 -12.39 -3.80 -9.15
N GLY A 95 -13.42 -3.05 -9.57
CA GLY A 95 -13.30 -1.93 -10.51
C GLY A 95 -12.53 -0.76 -9.90
N HIS A 96 -12.83 -0.39 -8.66
CA HIS A 96 -12.16 0.69 -7.94
C HIS A 96 -10.70 0.34 -7.61
N GLY A 97 -10.41 -0.89 -7.18
CA GLY A 97 -9.03 -1.35 -6.97
C GLY A 97 -8.18 -1.27 -8.25
N ARG A 98 -8.74 -1.68 -9.39
CA ARG A 98 -8.07 -1.58 -10.71
C ARG A 98 -7.88 -0.12 -11.17
N ARG A 99 -8.80 0.78 -10.84
CA ARG A 99 -8.68 2.21 -11.16
C ARG A 99 -7.59 2.87 -10.33
N LEU A 100 -7.55 2.64 -9.03
CA LEU A 100 -6.54 3.21 -8.13
C LEU A 100 -5.13 2.75 -8.50
N GLU A 101 -4.97 1.47 -8.84
CA GLU A 101 -3.68 0.94 -9.30
C GLU A 101 -3.22 1.61 -10.60
N LYS A 102 -4.13 1.82 -11.56
CA LYS A 102 -3.84 2.54 -12.81
C LYS A 102 -3.55 4.03 -12.58
N SER A 103 -4.25 4.68 -11.66
CA SER A 103 -4.02 6.08 -11.32
C SER A 103 -2.65 6.27 -10.67
N CYS A 104 -2.26 5.41 -9.73
CA CYS A 104 -0.94 5.43 -9.11
C CYS A 104 0.17 5.15 -10.13
N LEU A 105 0.01 4.14 -11.00
CA LEU A 105 0.94 3.86 -12.10
C LEU A 105 1.06 5.04 -13.07
N LYS A 106 -0.04 5.74 -13.34
CA LYS A 106 -0.07 6.93 -14.20
C LYS A 106 0.65 8.11 -13.54
N GLU A 107 0.39 8.36 -12.26
CA GLU A 107 1.03 9.42 -11.48
C GLU A 107 2.54 9.18 -11.31
N VAL A 108 2.96 7.93 -11.08
CA VAL A 108 4.38 7.53 -11.10
C VAL A 108 4.99 7.72 -12.49
N ARG A 109 4.26 7.39 -13.56
CA ARG A 109 4.74 7.59 -14.94
C ARG A 109 4.81 9.06 -15.36
N GLU A 110 3.96 9.91 -14.80
CA GLU A 110 3.94 11.36 -15.06
C GLU A 110 4.96 12.12 -14.18
N THR A 111 5.31 11.58 -13.01
CA THR A 111 6.35 12.13 -12.13
C THR A 111 7.77 11.64 -12.49
N LEU A 112 7.90 10.49 -13.17
CA LEU A 112 9.13 10.11 -13.86
C LEU A 112 9.34 11.04 -15.06
N PRO A 113 10.52 11.69 -15.21
CA PRO A 113 10.81 12.46 -16.40
C PRO A 113 10.59 11.58 -17.63
N ALA A 114 9.76 12.03 -18.56
CA ALA A 114 9.57 11.37 -19.82
C ALA A 114 10.95 11.06 -20.42
N GLU A 115 11.26 9.78 -20.60
CA GLU A 115 12.36 9.36 -21.47
C GLU A 115 12.10 10.03 -22.82
N THR A 116 12.83 11.12 -23.04
CA THR A 116 12.96 11.79 -24.31
C THR A 116 13.41 10.73 -25.29
N THR A 117 12.46 10.22 -26.08
CA THR A 117 12.73 9.56 -27.35
C THR A 117 13.19 10.65 -28.31
N ALA A 118 14.39 11.18 -28.08
CA ALA A 118 15.12 12.00 -29.02
C ALA A 118 15.85 11.04 -29.96
N SER A 119 15.32 10.96 -31.17
CA SER A 119 15.98 10.66 -32.42
C SER A 119 17.47 10.28 -32.29
N ALA A 120 17.76 8.99 -32.41
CA ALA A 120 19.10 8.52 -32.73
C ALA A 120 19.43 8.92 -34.17
N GLN A 121 19.94 10.15 -34.35
CA GLN A 121 20.78 10.47 -35.49
C GLN A 121 22.18 9.93 -35.21
N ALA A 122 22.59 9.00 -36.07
CA ALA A 122 23.92 8.43 -36.08
C ALA A 122 24.98 9.52 -36.29
N VAL A 123 25.82 9.71 -35.28
CA VAL A 123 27.21 10.12 -35.48
C VAL A 123 28.05 9.20 -34.59
N THR A 124 28.73 8.26 -35.23
CA THR A 124 29.81 7.50 -34.62
C THR A 124 30.98 8.45 -34.39
N PRO A 125 31.39 8.66 -33.14
CA PRO A 125 32.80 8.39 -32.83
C PRO A 125 32.89 7.17 -31.93
N SER A 126 33.77 6.24 -32.31
CA SER A 126 34.18 5.11 -31.49
C SER A 126 34.85 5.62 -30.22
N GLU A 127 34.07 5.84 -29.16
CA GLU A 127 34.57 5.91 -27.79
C GLU A 127 34.52 4.49 -27.23
N GLU A 128 35.69 3.89 -27.06
CA GLU A 128 35.84 2.75 -26.16
C GLU A 128 35.13 3.08 -24.84
N PRO A 129 34.35 2.16 -24.25
CA PRO A 129 33.70 2.44 -22.99
C PRO A 129 34.79 2.82 -21.99
N VAL A 130 34.82 4.09 -21.61
CA VAL A 130 35.66 4.57 -20.53
C VAL A 130 35.19 3.77 -19.31
N ARG A 131 35.89 2.67 -19.03
CA ARG A 131 35.70 1.94 -17.78
C ARG A 131 36.09 2.94 -16.72
N PHE A 132 35.09 3.47 -16.03
CA PHE A 132 35.29 4.17 -14.78
C PHE A 132 35.86 3.15 -13.79
N VAL A 133 37.18 2.97 -13.82
CA VAL A 133 37.90 2.22 -12.80
C VAL A 133 37.71 3.03 -11.53
N GLN A 134 36.86 2.54 -10.62
CA GLN A 134 36.67 3.19 -9.33
C GLN A 134 38.03 3.27 -8.63
N LYS A 135 38.47 4.48 -8.29
CA LYS A 135 39.59 4.67 -7.36
C LYS A 135 39.11 4.15 -6.00
N ALA A 136 39.70 3.05 -5.54
CA ALA A 136 39.51 2.46 -4.22
C ALA A 136 38.09 1.94 -3.88
N PRO A 137 37.60 0.86 -4.54
CA PRO A 137 36.33 0.23 -4.19
C PRO A 137 36.29 -0.34 -2.76
N GLU A 138 37.45 -0.55 -2.14
CA GLU A 138 37.58 -1.17 -0.83
C GLU A 138 36.85 -0.37 0.26
N ALA A 139 36.95 0.96 0.23
CA ALA A 139 36.28 1.82 1.21
C ALA A 139 34.74 1.77 1.08
N ALA A 140 34.23 1.69 -0.16
CA ALA A 140 32.79 1.57 -0.41
C ALA A 140 32.26 0.21 0.06
N VAL A 141 32.98 -0.87 -0.25
CA VAL A 141 32.66 -2.23 0.20
C VAL A 141 32.74 -2.31 1.73
N GLN A 142 33.74 -1.66 2.33
CA GLN A 142 33.90 -1.61 3.78
C GLN A 142 32.73 -0.87 4.45
N MET A 143 32.32 0.28 3.93
CA MET A 143 31.16 1.01 4.47
C MET A 143 29.89 0.15 4.38
N LEU A 144 29.70 -0.55 3.26
CA LEU A 144 28.59 -1.47 3.07
C LEU A 144 28.63 -2.64 4.07
N ALA A 145 29.82 -3.19 4.36
CA ALA A 145 30.00 -4.25 5.36
C ALA A 145 29.68 -3.76 6.78
N ILE A 146 30.07 -2.53 7.14
CA ILE A 146 29.73 -1.92 8.44
C ILE A 146 28.21 -1.78 8.57
N LEU A 147 27.54 -1.23 7.55
CA LEU A 147 26.08 -1.07 7.52
C LEU A 147 25.36 -2.42 7.61
N GLN A 148 25.88 -3.46 6.94
CA GLN A 148 25.33 -4.80 7.03
C GLN A 148 25.51 -5.40 8.43
N ARG A 149 26.70 -5.28 9.04
CA ARG A 149 27.01 -5.87 10.34
C ARG A 149 26.19 -5.24 11.48
N GLN A 150 26.04 -3.92 11.48
CA GLN A 150 25.32 -3.22 12.55
C GLN A 150 23.81 -3.11 12.28
N GLY A 151 23.41 -2.89 11.02
CA GLY A 151 22.02 -2.58 10.66
C GLY A 151 21.30 -3.65 9.85
N ARG A 152 21.98 -4.71 9.38
CA ARG A 152 21.41 -5.72 8.46
C ARG A 152 20.77 -5.11 7.21
N LEU A 153 21.38 -4.04 6.69
CA LEU A 153 20.82 -3.24 5.59
C LEU A 153 20.52 -4.08 4.35
N ILE A 154 21.43 -4.95 3.94
CA ILE A 154 21.29 -5.77 2.73
C ILE A 154 20.19 -6.81 2.93
N ASP A 155 20.14 -7.45 4.10
CA ASP A 155 19.07 -8.41 4.43
C ASP A 155 17.70 -7.71 4.32
N PHE A 156 17.60 -6.51 4.90
CA PHE A 156 16.37 -5.72 4.85
C PHE A 156 15.94 -5.36 3.42
N LEU A 157 16.89 -4.98 2.56
CA LEU A 157 16.60 -4.64 1.16
C LEU A 157 16.26 -5.85 0.28
N GLN A 158 16.76 -7.04 0.63
CA GLN A 158 16.46 -8.30 -0.06
C GLN A 158 15.17 -8.97 0.43
N GLU A 159 14.68 -8.59 1.61
CA GLU A 159 13.48 -9.14 2.21
C GLU A 159 12.20 -8.74 1.44
N ASN A 160 11.28 -9.68 1.25
CA ASN A 160 10.00 -9.39 0.63
C ASN A 160 8.97 -8.90 1.66
N LEU A 161 8.83 -7.58 1.77
CA LEU A 161 7.91 -6.95 2.73
C LEU A 161 6.42 -7.18 2.41
N SER A 162 6.06 -7.65 1.22
CA SER A 162 4.65 -7.88 0.82
C SER A 162 3.91 -8.94 1.64
N LEU A 163 4.64 -9.72 2.44
CA LEU A 163 4.13 -10.81 3.26
C LEU A 163 3.84 -10.42 4.71
N TYR A 164 4.18 -9.19 5.11
CA TYR A 164 4.08 -8.72 6.49
C TYR A 164 3.07 -7.58 6.62
N GLU A 165 2.47 -7.47 7.79
CA GLU A 165 1.59 -6.34 8.14
C GLU A 165 2.42 -5.14 8.62
N ASP A 166 1.89 -3.92 8.47
CA ASP A 166 2.60 -2.67 8.79
C ASP A 166 3.21 -2.64 10.21
N ALA A 167 2.51 -3.23 11.19
CA ALA A 167 3.00 -3.29 12.57
C ALA A 167 4.29 -4.12 12.71
N GLN A 168 4.39 -5.23 11.96
CA GLN A 168 5.56 -6.11 11.96
C GLN A 168 6.72 -5.45 11.21
N ILE A 169 6.43 -4.81 10.08
CA ILE A 169 7.41 -4.02 9.32
C ILE A 169 7.98 -2.92 10.22
N GLY A 170 7.12 -2.16 10.91
CA GLY A 170 7.56 -1.09 11.80
C GLY A 170 8.43 -1.57 12.97
N ALA A 171 8.21 -2.78 13.49
CA ALA A 171 9.06 -3.36 14.52
C ALA A 171 10.46 -3.68 13.98
N ALA A 172 10.56 -4.32 12.81
CA ALA A 172 11.83 -4.67 12.19
C ALA A 172 12.62 -3.44 11.71
N VAL A 173 11.94 -2.50 11.04
CA VAL A 173 12.54 -1.28 10.47
C VAL A 173 13.19 -0.42 11.55
N ARG A 174 12.59 -0.30 12.74
CA ARG A 174 13.18 0.50 13.83
C ARG A 174 14.55 -0.03 14.24
N SER A 175 14.72 -1.35 14.30
CA SER A 175 16.00 -1.98 14.63
C SER A 175 17.04 -1.75 13.53
N VAL A 176 16.68 -2.00 12.28
CA VAL A 176 17.53 -1.76 11.10
C VAL A 176 17.95 -0.29 11.01
N HIS A 177 16.99 0.62 11.16
CA HIS A 177 17.23 2.07 11.15
C HIS A 177 18.19 2.48 12.27
N ALA A 178 17.98 2.02 13.50
CA ALA A 178 18.86 2.34 14.62
C ALA A 178 20.30 1.84 14.37
N GLY A 179 20.47 0.61 13.89
CA GLY A 179 21.79 0.05 13.59
C GLY A 179 22.50 0.76 12.44
N CYS A 180 21.79 1.06 11.34
CA CYS A 180 22.36 1.83 10.23
C CYS A 180 22.71 3.26 10.64
N LYS A 181 21.88 3.90 11.47
CA LYS A 181 22.14 5.24 12.00
C LYS A 181 23.40 5.24 12.86
N GLN A 182 23.53 4.30 13.79
CA GLN A 182 24.72 4.15 14.63
C GLN A 182 25.98 3.92 13.78
N ALA A 183 25.91 3.04 12.78
CA ALA A 183 27.02 2.78 11.86
C ALA A 183 27.51 4.04 11.12
N ILE A 184 26.58 4.91 10.71
CA ILE A 184 26.93 6.18 10.06
C ILE A 184 27.52 7.13 11.10
N GLU A 185 26.90 7.29 12.27
CA GLU A 185 27.37 8.22 13.32
C GLU A 185 28.78 7.87 13.83
N GLU A 186 29.13 6.59 13.91
CA GLU A 186 30.46 6.12 14.35
C GLU A 186 31.56 6.38 13.33
N HIS A 187 31.25 6.39 12.03
CA HIS A 187 32.25 6.35 10.96
C HIS A 187 32.21 7.54 9.99
N VAL A 188 31.11 8.28 9.93
CA VAL A 188 30.89 9.37 8.96
C VAL A 188 30.24 10.56 9.66
N ARG A 189 30.98 11.66 9.75
CA ARG A 189 30.42 12.93 10.24
C ARG A 189 29.69 13.63 9.11
N LEU A 190 28.37 13.74 9.23
CA LEU A 190 27.50 14.42 8.27
C LEU A 190 27.05 15.79 8.80
N THR A 191 27.12 16.81 7.96
CA THR A 191 26.54 18.14 8.21
C THR A 191 25.64 18.56 7.05
N PRO A 192 24.63 19.41 7.29
CA PRO A 192 23.76 19.84 6.21
C PRO A 192 24.52 20.75 5.23
N VAL A 193 24.08 20.77 3.97
CA VAL A 193 24.66 21.70 2.97
C VAL A 193 24.17 23.13 3.24
N TYR A 194 22.90 23.26 3.64
CA TYR A 194 22.28 24.50 4.10
C TYR A 194 21.80 24.36 5.55
N GLU A 195 22.17 25.32 6.41
CA GLU A 195 21.72 25.36 7.82
C GLU A 195 20.26 25.77 8.00
N ALA A 196 19.63 26.31 6.94
CA ALA A 196 18.22 26.71 6.98
C ALA A 196 17.28 25.50 7.10
N GLU A 197 16.13 25.70 7.75
CA GLU A 197 15.10 24.66 7.87
C GLU A 197 14.44 24.37 6.51
N GLU A 198 14.07 23.11 6.29
CA GLU A 198 13.29 22.71 5.13
C GLU A 198 11.93 23.42 5.12
N GLY A 199 11.54 23.98 3.97
CA GLY A 199 10.37 24.84 3.83
C GLY A 199 10.69 26.33 3.93
N THR A 200 11.91 26.72 4.33
CA THR A 200 12.33 28.13 4.37
C THR A 200 12.66 28.64 2.97
N GLN A 201 12.35 29.91 2.72
CA GLN A 201 12.77 30.59 1.50
C GLN A 201 14.26 30.93 1.58
N ILE A 202 15.03 30.47 0.61
CA ILE A 202 16.47 30.73 0.50
C ILE A 202 16.79 31.41 -0.84
N THR A 203 17.84 32.20 -0.83
CA THR A 203 18.41 32.81 -2.03
C THR A 203 19.72 32.10 -2.36
N VAL A 204 19.80 31.53 -3.56
CA VAL A 204 20.99 30.88 -4.09
C VAL A 204 21.72 31.90 -4.94
N GLU A 205 22.84 32.39 -4.41
CA GLU A 205 23.66 33.43 -5.03
C GLU A 205 24.39 32.96 -6.30
N SER A 206 24.93 33.92 -7.05
CA SER A 206 25.80 33.61 -8.20
C SER A 206 27.07 32.89 -7.75
N GLY A 207 27.47 31.84 -8.47
CA GLY A 207 28.64 31.03 -8.13
C GLY A 207 28.38 29.88 -7.17
N PHE A 208 27.11 29.47 -7.00
CA PHE A 208 26.77 28.31 -6.20
C PHE A 208 27.39 27.01 -6.74
N ASP A 209 27.71 26.08 -5.84
CA ASP A 209 28.26 24.78 -6.19
C ASP A 209 27.16 23.87 -6.78
N ALA A 210 27.27 23.57 -8.08
CA ALA A 210 26.34 22.71 -8.80
C ALA A 210 26.40 21.23 -8.37
N ALA A 211 27.47 20.80 -7.69
CA ALA A 211 27.54 19.48 -7.08
C ALA A 211 26.78 19.41 -5.75
N ALA A 212 26.79 20.50 -4.97
CA ALA A 212 26.13 20.56 -3.67
C ALA A 212 24.67 21.05 -3.73
N THR A 213 24.30 21.82 -4.76
CA THR A 213 22.97 22.43 -4.89
C THR A 213 22.32 22.09 -6.23
N ARG A 214 21.14 21.45 -6.17
CA ARG A 214 20.30 21.19 -7.34
C ARG A 214 19.09 22.13 -7.32
N LEU A 215 18.95 22.94 -8.37
CA LEU A 215 17.77 23.77 -8.57
C LEU A 215 16.65 22.92 -9.21
N ILE A 216 15.44 23.01 -8.66
CA ILE A 216 14.26 22.25 -9.12
C ILE A 216 13.18 23.25 -9.54
N GLY A 217 12.67 23.15 -10.77
CA GLY A 217 11.59 23.99 -11.30
C GLY A 217 11.96 24.74 -12.59
N ALA A 218 11.20 25.79 -12.91
CA ALA A 218 11.46 26.66 -14.05
C ALA A 218 12.63 27.61 -13.74
N VAL A 219 13.85 27.11 -13.91
CA VAL A 219 15.08 27.89 -13.73
C VAL A 219 15.36 28.64 -15.03
N SER A 220 14.96 29.91 -15.09
CA SER A 220 15.28 30.81 -16.20
C SER A 220 15.95 32.08 -15.69
N GLY A 221 16.90 32.61 -16.44
CA GLY A 221 17.70 33.77 -16.05
C GLY A 221 19.03 33.43 -15.38
N GLN A 222 19.70 34.45 -14.89
CA GLN A 222 20.96 34.35 -14.15
C GLN A 222 20.68 34.44 -12.64
N PRO A 223 21.49 33.81 -11.79
CA PRO A 223 21.38 33.95 -10.33
C PRO A 223 21.47 35.44 -9.92
N PRO A 224 20.92 35.84 -8.76
CA PRO A 224 20.46 34.98 -7.67
C PRO A 224 19.08 34.33 -7.90
N PHE A 225 18.96 33.04 -7.57
CA PHE A 225 17.69 32.32 -7.63
C PHE A 225 17.03 32.32 -6.25
N THR A 226 15.75 32.66 -6.17
CA THR A 226 15.00 32.56 -4.91
C THR A 226 14.06 31.37 -4.98
N GLY A 227 14.11 30.51 -3.95
CA GLY A 227 13.30 29.29 -3.91
C GLY A 227 13.07 28.79 -2.48
N VAL A 228 12.22 27.78 -2.34
CA VAL A 228 11.97 27.12 -1.06
C VAL A 228 12.93 25.93 -0.93
N LEU A 229 13.68 25.87 0.16
CA LEU A 229 14.57 24.74 0.45
C LEU A 229 13.73 23.49 0.70
N ARG A 230 13.72 22.54 -0.26
CA ARG A 230 12.94 21.30 -0.12
C ARG A 230 13.67 20.21 0.66
N HIS A 231 14.99 20.20 0.60
CA HIS A 231 15.85 19.29 1.34
C HIS A 231 17.19 19.97 1.55
N ARG A 232 17.67 20.00 2.79
CA ARG A 232 18.91 20.74 3.17
C ARG A 232 20.21 20.13 2.64
N GLY A 233 20.14 18.92 2.09
CA GLY A 233 21.29 18.16 1.61
C GLY A 233 22.15 17.63 2.76
N TRP A 234 23.10 16.77 2.42
CA TRP A 234 24.08 16.24 3.36
C TRP A 234 25.47 16.36 2.75
N ARG A 235 26.41 16.83 3.55
CA ARG A 235 27.83 16.91 3.27
C ARG A 235 28.57 16.03 4.27
N VAL A 236 29.58 15.33 3.78
CA VAL A 236 30.51 14.59 4.63
C VAL A 236 31.63 15.53 5.06
N GLU A 237 31.83 15.71 6.37
CA GLU A 237 32.97 16.46 6.92
C GLU A 237 34.18 15.57 7.15
N ASN A 238 33.95 14.35 7.64
CA ASN A 238 35.00 13.42 7.99
C ASN A 238 34.52 11.98 7.83
N VAL A 239 35.45 11.09 7.46
CA VAL A 239 35.24 9.65 7.33
C VAL A 239 36.35 8.92 8.05
N GLU A 240 35.99 8.14 9.07
CA GLU A 240 36.91 7.33 9.88
C GLU A 240 36.51 5.87 9.81
N LEU A 241 37.10 5.14 8.87
CA LEU A 241 36.86 3.71 8.71
C LEU A 241 37.90 2.88 9.52
N PRO A 242 37.51 1.72 10.07
CA PRO A 242 38.44 0.80 10.72
C PRO A 242 39.58 0.38 9.78
N GLN A 243 40.77 0.10 10.30
CA GLN A 243 41.85 -0.42 9.46
C GLN A 243 41.50 -1.83 8.96
N LEU A 244 41.61 -2.04 7.65
CA LEU A 244 41.43 -3.35 7.03
C LEU A 244 42.59 -4.26 7.43
N THR A 245 42.28 -5.42 8.03
CA THR A 245 43.31 -6.42 8.32
C THR A 245 43.81 -7.03 6.99
N PRO A 246 45.12 -7.28 6.81
CA PRO A 246 45.64 -7.91 5.60
C PRO A 246 44.90 -9.23 5.30
N GLY A 247 44.14 -9.25 4.20
CA GLY A 247 43.33 -10.41 3.80
C GLY A 247 41.80 -10.22 3.87
N GLN A 248 41.28 -9.19 4.57
CA GLN A 248 39.84 -8.88 4.58
C GLN A 248 39.28 -8.46 3.20
N GLY A 249 40.14 -8.13 2.24
CA GLY A 249 39.77 -7.87 0.83
C GLY A 249 39.76 -9.11 -0.07
N LYS A 250 40.11 -10.31 0.42
CA LYS A 250 40.04 -11.53 -0.38
C LYS A 250 38.58 -11.98 -0.51
N GLY A 251 37.98 -11.70 -1.66
CA GLY A 251 36.69 -12.27 -2.06
C GLY A 251 35.45 -11.39 -1.85
N TRP A 252 35.59 -10.12 -1.47
CA TRP A 252 34.47 -9.15 -1.41
C TRP A 252 33.29 -9.63 -0.54
N VAL A 253 33.60 -10.32 0.56
CA VAL A 253 32.60 -10.88 1.48
C VAL A 253 32.18 -9.81 2.48
N LEU A 254 30.89 -9.42 2.45
CA LEU A 254 30.33 -8.36 3.29
C LEU A 254 29.91 -8.86 4.68
N ALA A 255 29.40 -10.09 4.75
CA ALA A 255 29.06 -10.79 5.98
C ALA A 255 29.35 -12.29 5.79
N PRO A 256 30.00 -12.95 6.77
CA PRO A 256 30.25 -14.39 6.68
C PRO A 256 28.93 -15.16 6.76
N ALA A 257 28.88 -16.32 6.09
CA ALA A 257 27.79 -17.26 6.29
C ALA A 257 27.97 -17.97 7.65
N GLU A 258 26.95 -17.93 8.49
CA GLU A 258 26.94 -18.62 9.77
C GLU A 258 26.37 -20.03 9.57
N ILE A 259 27.17 -21.06 9.90
CA ILE A 259 26.79 -22.47 9.78
C ILE A 259 26.86 -23.07 11.18
N GLU A 260 25.71 -23.51 11.70
CA GLU A 260 25.65 -24.29 12.93
C GLU A 260 26.11 -25.73 12.64
N VAL A 261 27.15 -26.20 13.34
CA VAL A 261 27.67 -27.56 13.20
C VAL A 261 27.11 -28.40 14.33
N GLY A 262 26.40 -29.47 13.98
CA GLY A 262 25.87 -30.49 14.90
C GLY A 262 26.77 -31.70 15.04
#